data_AF-A0A924LSW6-F1
#
_entry.id   AF-A0A924LSW6-F1
#
_cell.length_a   1.000
_cell.length_b   1.000
_cell.length_c   1.000
_cell.angle_alpha   90.00
_cell.angle_beta   90.00
_cell.angle_gamma   90.00
#
_symmetry.space_group_name_H-M   'P 1'
#
loop_
_entity.id
_entity.type
_entity.pdbx_description
1 polymer ?
#
loop_
_entity_poly.entity_id
_entity_poly.type
_entity_poly.pdbx_seq_one_letter_code
_entity_poly.pdbx_strand_id
1 'polypeptide(L)'
;ISCGANVPFADTAIFFGPIMENVDSKVSLIPDFISNCGMARVFAYFMEKKVQMTDEAIFADTSNIIMNAILNAHKINNSKTNISATAFEIALKQLT
;
A
#
# COMPACT_ATOMS: atom_id res chain seq x y z
N ILE A 1 -4.93 5.65 -10.27
CA ILE A 1 -3.65 5.00 -10.65
C ILE A 1 -3.28 4.03 -9.53
N SER A 2 -2.95 2.79 -9.87
CA SER A 2 -2.44 1.78 -8.92
C SER A 2 -0.99 1.48 -9.29
N CYS A 3 -0.07 1.72 -8.37
CA CYS A 3 1.38 1.70 -8.64
C CYS A 3 1.97 0.29 -8.52
N GLY A 4 1.85 -0.52 -9.57
CA GLY A 4 2.40 -1.89 -9.54
C GLY A 4 3.93 -1.99 -9.54
N ALA A 5 4.64 -0.95 -9.98
CA ALA A 5 6.09 -0.89 -9.95
C ALA A 5 6.59 -0.09 -8.73
N ASN A 6 7.75 -0.48 -8.19
CA ASN A 6 8.41 0.28 -7.15
C ASN A 6 8.92 1.61 -7.70
N VAL A 7 8.78 2.69 -6.92
CA VAL A 7 9.23 4.04 -7.29
C VAL A 7 8.69 4.45 -8.68
N PRO A 8 7.36 4.50 -8.86
CA PRO A 8 6.71 4.64 -10.16
C PRO A 8 6.87 6.03 -10.79
N PHE A 9 7.28 7.02 -10.01
CA PHE A 9 7.49 8.40 -10.47
C PHE A 9 8.98 8.72 -10.47
N ALA A 10 9.42 9.49 -11.47
CA ALA A 10 10.80 9.95 -11.62
C ALA A 10 11.13 11.13 -10.67
N ASP A 11 10.77 10.98 -9.39
CA ASP A 11 11.15 11.91 -8.33
C ASP A 11 12.57 11.59 -7.84
N THR A 12 13.30 12.62 -7.40
CA THR A 12 14.60 12.43 -6.72
C THR A 12 14.43 11.83 -5.33
N ALA A 13 13.27 12.07 -4.69
CA ALA A 13 12.89 11.45 -3.43
C ALA A 13 12.39 10.01 -3.69
N ILE A 14 12.91 9.05 -2.92
CA ILE A 14 12.63 7.62 -3.11
C ILE A 14 11.18 7.24 -2.74
N PHE A 15 10.57 7.94 -1.78
CA PHE A 15 9.30 7.52 -1.18
C PHE A 15 8.10 8.36 -1.64
N PHE A 16 8.14 9.68 -1.43
CA PHE A 16 7.06 10.58 -1.82
C PHE A 16 7.66 11.92 -2.25
N GLY A 17 7.63 12.20 -3.55
CA GLY A 17 8.22 13.40 -4.15
C GLY A 17 7.21 14.32 -4.83
N PRO A 18 7.67 15.45 -5.41
CA PRO A 18 6.80 16.46 -6.00
C PRO A 18 5.90 15.95 -7.13
N ILE A 19 6.37 15.00 -7.96
CA ILE A 19 5.54 14.43 -9.04
C ILE A 19 4.43 13.59 -8.43
N MET A 20 4.78 12.70 -7.49
CA MET A 20 3.81 11.86 -6.81
C MET A 20 2.76 12.70 -6.07
N GLU A 21 3.17 13.74 -5.35
CA GLU A 21 2.28 14.69 -4.65
C GLU A 21 1.34 15.40 -5.64
N ASN A 22 1.86 15.87 -6.76
CA ASN A 22 1.08 16.54 -7.79
C ASN A 22 0.01 15.62 -8.39
N VAL A 23 0.34 14.34 -8.60
CA VAL A 23 -0.60 13.34 -9.13
C VAL A 23 -1.64 12.97 -8.07
N ASP A 24 -1.22 12.68 -6.84
CA ASP A 24 -2.11 12.28 -5.74
C ASP A 24 -3.15 13.37 -5.40
N SER A 25 -2.77 14.65 -5.54
CA SER A 25 -3.71 15.77 -5.33
C SER A 25 -4.79 15.91 -6.41
N LYS A 26 -4.64 15.25 -7.56
CA LYS A 26 -5.54 15.38 -8.72
C LYS A 26 -6.34 14.11 -9.02
N VAL A 27 -5.80 12.95 -8.70
CA VAL A 27 -6.42 11.65 -8.99
C VAL A 27 -6.23 10.69 -7.83
N SER A 28 -7.08 9.66 -7.76
CA SER A 28 -6.90 8.58 -6.78
C SER A 28 -5.61 7.81 -7.10
N LEU A 29 -4.63 7.89 -6.20
CA LEU A 29 -3.34 7.22 -6.32
C LEU A 29 -3.18 6.21 -5.17
N ILE A 30 -3.00 4.93 -5.51
CA ILE A 30 -2.66 3.88 -4.53
C ILE A 30 -1.14 3.64 -4.62
N PRO A 31 -0.40 3.77 -3.51
CA PRO A 31 1.05 3.66 -3.53
C PRO A 31 1.54 2.23 -3.74
N ASP A 32 2.79 2.08 -4.13
CA ASP A 32 3.44 0.79 -4.45
C ASP A 32 3.55 -0.14 -3.23
N PHE A 33 3.88 0.40 -2.05
CA PHE A 33 3.93 -0.39 -0.81
C PHE A 33 2.57 -0.94 -0.35
N ILE A 34 1.46 -0.55 -1.00
CA ILE A 34 0.14 -1.19 -0.84
C ILE A 34 -0.19 -2.06 -2.04
N SER A 35 -0.05 -1.52 -3.26
CA SER A 35 -0.50 -2.20 -4.48
C SER A 35 0.44 -3.30 -4.99
N ASN A 36 1.71 -3.28 -4.59
CA ASN A 36 2.75 -4.25 -4.96
C ASN A 36 3.29 -5.03 -3.74
N CYS A 37 2.66 -4.93 -2.56
CA CYS A 37 3.15 -5.62 -1.37
C CYS A 37 2.81 -7.12 -1.30
N GLY A 38 2.05 -7.64 -2.27
CA GLY A 38 1.52 -9.01 -2.24
C GLY A 38 2.59 -10.06 -1.99
N MET A 39 3.71 -10.01 -2.71
CA MET A 39 4.81 -10.97 -2.51
C MET A 39 5.43 -10.86 -1.11
N ALA A 40 5.67 -9.65 -0.62
CA ALA A 40 6.17 -9.45 0.74
C ALA A 40 5.18 -9.99 1.79
N ARG A 41 3.87 -9.84 1.54
CA ARG A 41 2.85 -10.37 2.43
C ARG A 41 2.77 -11.90 2.40
N VAL A 42 2.87 -12.52 1.22
CA VAL A 42 2.96 -13.99 1.13
C VAL A 42 4.17 -14.53 1.90
N PHE A 43 5.34 -13.88 1.79
CA PHE A 43 6.50 -14.27 2.59
C PHE A 43 6.24 -14.12 4.10
N ALA A 44 5.61 -13.02 4.53
CA ALA A 44 5.25 -12.83 5.93
C ALA A 44 4.27 -13.91 6.43
N TYR A 45 3.26 -14.25 5.63
CA TYR A 45 2.31 -15.32 5.93
C TYR A 45 3.02 -16.66 6.15
N PHE A 46 4.01 -17.00 5.32
CA PHE A 46 4.79 -18.23 5.49
C PHE A 46 5.71 -18.25 6.73
N MET A 47 6.04 -17.08 7.29
CA MET A 47 6.81 -16.98 8.52
C MET A 47 5.95 -17.14 9.78
N GLU A 48 4.62 -17.07 9.66
CA GLU A 48 3.68 -17.25 10.77
C GLU A 48 3.57 -18.73 11.17
N LYS A 49 3.41 -19.01 12.46
CA LYS A 49 3.31 -20.39 12.96
C LYS A 49 1.92 -20.96 12.64
N LYS A 50 1.87 -22.19 12.11
CA LYS A 50 0.65 -22.99 11.87
C LYS A 50 -0.31 -22.38 10.83
N VAL A 51 0.22 -21.91 9.71
CA VAL A 51 -0.58 -21.42 8.58
C VAL A 51 -1.08 -22.53 7.66
N GLN A 52 -2.16 -22.26 6.92
CA GLN A 52 -2.67 -23.16 5.89
C GLN A 52 -1.97 -22.88 4.55
N MET A 53 -1.34 -23.89 3.97
CA MET A 53 -0.60 -23.76 2.71
C MET A 53 -1.48 -24.07 1.50
N THR A 54 -2.68 -23.49 1.44
CA THR A 54 -3.56 -23.57 0.27
C THR A 54 -3.58 -22.23 -0.44
N ASP A 55 -3.79 -22.26 -1.76
CA ASP A 55 -3.87 -21.05 -2.58
C ASP A 55 -4.94 -20.11 -2.03
N GLU A 56 -6.12 -20.63 -1.68
CA GLU A 56 -7.23 -19.83 -1.14
C GLU A 56 -6.85 -19.11 0.15
N ALA A 57 -6.13 -19.77 1.07
CA ALA A 57 -5.72 -19.17 2.33
C ALA A 57 -4.69 -18.05 2.12
N ILE A 58 -3.71 -18.29 1.24
CA ILE A 58 -2.67 -17.32 0.87
C ILE A 58 -3.28 -16.09 0.19
N PHE A 59 -4.17 -16.31 -0.79
CA PHE A 59 -4.86 -15.24 -1.49
C PHE A 59 -5.79 -14.46 -0.57
N ALA A 60 -6.52 -15.13 0.32
CA ALA A 60 -7.41 -14.48 1.27
C ALA A 60 -6.64 -13.60 2.26
N ASP A 61 -5.56 -14.11 2.85
CA ASP A 61 -4.69 -13.34 3.75
C ASP A 61 -4.14 -12.08 3.05
N THR A 62 -3.52 -12.27 1.88
CA THR A 62 -2.94 -11.17 1.10
C THR A 62 -4.00 -10.12 0.74
N SER A 63 -5.16 -10.55 0.25
CA SER A 63 -6.26 -9.65 -0.14
C SER A 63 -6.80 -8.87 1.05
N ASN A 64 -6.97 -9.52 2.21
CA ASN A 64 -7.47 -8.89 3.42
C ASN A 64 -6.49 -7.82 3.94
N ILE A 65 -5.19 -8.09 3.89
CA ILE A 65 -4.17 -7.12 4.30
C ILE A 65 -4.17 -5.88 3.40
N ILE A 66 -4.18 -6.07 2.08
CA ILE A 66 -4.24 -4.97 1.11
C ILE A 66 -5.54 -4.16 1.31
N MET A 67 -6.68 -4.85 1.45
CA MET A 67 -7.97 -4.21 1.73
C MET A 67 -7.92 -3.36 3.00
N ASN A 68 -7.40 -3.90 4.10
CA ASN A 68 -7.32 -3.20 5.37
C ASN A 68 -6.41 -1.96 5.29
N ALA A 69 -5.30 -2.03 4.55
CA ALA A 69 -4.44 -0.86 4.33
C ALA A 69 -5.19 0.27 3.61
N ILE A 70 -5.95 -0.07 2.56
CA ILE A 70 -6.77 0.90 1.82
C ILE A 70 -7.89 1.48 2.71
N LEU A 71 -8.58 0.64 3.48
CA LEU A 71 -9.64 1.07 4.40
C LEU A 71 -9.10 1.99 5.50
N ASN A 72 -7.90 1.71 6.02
CA ASN A 72 -7.26 2.55 7.02
C ASN A 72 -6.93 3.94 6.46
N ALA A 73 -6.38 4.02 5.24
CA ALA A 73 -6.17 5.30 4.57
C ALA A 73 -7.49 6.04 4.33
N HIS A 74 -8.51 5.32 3.83
CA HIS A 74 -9.83 5.90 3.55
C HIS A 74 -10.55 6.42 4.81
N LYS A 75 -10.34 5.77 5.96
CA LYS A 75 -10.90 6.18 7.24
C LYS A 75 -10.34 7.53 7.71
N ILE A 76 -9.08 7.83 7.42
CA ILE A 76 -8.45 9.13 7.74
C ILE A 76 -8.80 10.16 6.68
N ASN A 77 -8.78 9.77 5.41
CA ASN A 77 -9.10 10.63 4.28
C ASN A 77 -10.11 9.93 3.35
N ASN A 78 -11.36 10.36 3.41
CA ASN A 78 -12.44 9.82 2.58
C ASN A 78 -12.55 10.49 1.19
N SER A 79 -11.65 11.42 0.87
CA SER A 79 -11.56 12.03 -0.47
C SER A 79 -11.13 11.00 -1.52
N LYS A 80 -11.34 11.35 -2.78
CA LYS A 80 -10.81 10.61 -3.94
C LYS A 80 -9.35 10.96 -4.24
N THR A 81 -8.77 11.94 -3.57
CA THR A 81 -7.40 12.44 -3.77
C THR A 81 -6.64 12.41 -2.45
N ASN A 82 -5.32 12.57 -2.52
CA ASN A 82 -4.41 12.54 -1.38
C ASN A 82 -4.42 11.19 -0.62
N ILE A 83 -4.72 10.10 -1.33
CA ILE A 83 -4.82 8.75 -0.74
C ILE A 83 -3.40 8.24 -0.42
N SER A 84 -2.45 8.47 -1.33
CA SER A 84 -1.07 8.03 -1.12
C SER A 84 -0.39 8.82 -0.01
N ALA A 85 -0.59 10.13 0.07
CA ALA A 85 -0.09 10.96 1.16
C ALA A 85 -0.58 10.46 2.52
N THR A 86 -1.89 10.17 2.64
CA THR A 86 -2.47 9.61 3.87
C THR A 86 -1.90 8.23 4.19
N ALA A 87 -1.73 7.36 3.20
CA ALA A 87 -1.12 6.04 3.39
C ALA A 87 0.33 6.15 3.87
N PHE A 88 1.11 7.08 3.34
CA PHE A 88 2.49 7.35 3.80
C PHE A 88 2.52 7.85 5.24
N GLU A 89 1.62 8.75 5.63
CA GLU A 89 1.52 9.23 7.01
C GLU A 89 1.25 8.07 7.98
N ILE A 90 0.35 7.15 7.63
CA ILE A 90 0.07 5.94 8.43
C ILE A 90 1.32 5.08 8.54
N ALA A 91 2.02 4.82 7.43
CA ALA A 91 3.21 3.98 7.42
C ALA A 91 4.34 4.57 8.28
N LEU A 92 4.59 5.88 8.17
CA LEU A 92 5.61 6.56 8.97
C LEU A 92 5.31 6.49 10.47
N LYS A 93 4.04 6.64 10.87
CA LYS A 93 3.60 6.48 12.27
C LYS A 93 3.80 5.08 12.84
N GLN A 94 3.95 4.05 12.01
CA GLN A 94 4.21 2.68 12.47
C GLN A 94 5.71 2.41 12.68
N LEU A 95 6.58 3.30 12.19
CA LEU A 95 8.04 3.19 12.30
C LEU A 95 8.62 4.01 13.46
N THR A 96 7.80 4.85 14.09
CA THR A 96 8.16 5.75 15.20
C THR A 96 7.31 5.43 16.42
#